data_AF-A0A9E2V7U4-F1
#
_entry.id   AF-A0A9E2V7U4-F1
#
_cell.length_a   1.000
_cell.length_b   1.000
_cell.length_c   1.000
_cell.angle_alpha   90.00
_cell.angle_beta   90.00
_cell.angle_gamma   90.00
#
_symmetry.space_group_name_H-M   'P 1'
#
loop_
_entity.id
_entity.type
_entity.pdbx_description
1 polymer ?
#
loop_
_entity_poly.entity_id
_entity_poly.type
_entity_poly.pdbx_seq_one_letter_code
_entity_poly.pdbx_strand_id
1 'polypeptide(L)'
;MRVFLLSNKLIFPPPELSGSDGLLAIGGDLSTERLLLAYRMGIFPWFSDDEPIMWWSPDPRLVLYPQDLRVPKSLKKVINKNIFKVTIDLSFEQIISLCAQTRLQKNEATWLGEDMIEAYCNLHEAGYAHSVEVWYEGELAGGLYGVSLGKCFFGESMFTRISNASKVAFIALVEHLKTLSFDLIDCQLKTEHLKRFGAREIPRSIFLKQLNESLKAPTKNWSSSRVVNHSTI
;
A
#
# COMPACT_ATOMS: atom_id res chain seq x y z
N MET A 1 -6.82 4.07 -27.21
CA MET A 1 -6.99 3.67 -25.80
C MET A 1 -8.43 3.99 -25.40
N ARG A 2 -9.16 3.05 -24.79
CA ARG A 2 -10.51 3.31 -24.28
C ARG A 2 -10.38 3.64 -22.81
N VAL A 3 -10.85 4.83 -22.41
CA VAL A 3 -10.89 5.26 -21.01
C VAL A 3 -12.36 5.49 -20.67
N PHE A 4 -12.84 4.85 -19.62
CA PHE A 4 -14.24 4.96 -19.20
C PHE A 4 -14.44 6.19 -18.32
N LEU A 5 -15.52 6.94 -18.53
CA LEU A 5 -15.93 8.01 -17.62
C LEU A 5 -16.86 7.42 -16.56
N LEU A 6 -16.48 7.50 -15.29
CA LEU A 6 -17.33 7.05 -14.19
C LEU A 6 -18.47 8.04 -13.93
N SER A 7 -19.62 7.50 -13.55
CA SER A 7 -20.75 8.28 -13.06
C SER A 7 -20.83 8.21 -11.52
N ASN A 8 -21.83 8.88 -10.94
CA ASN A 8 -22.12 8.79 -9.51
C ASN A 8 -22.57 7.39 -9.06
N LYS A 9 -22.81 6.45 -9.99
CA LYS A 9 -23.07 5.05 -9.66
C LYS A 9 -21.79 4.38 -9.16
N LEU A 10 -21.95 3.56 -8.12
CA LEU A 10 -20.88 2.76 -7.52
C LEU A 10 -20.59 1.50 -8.36
N ILE A 11 -19.94 1.70 -9.51
CA ILE A 11 -19.56 0.65 -10.45
C ILE A 11 -18.25 1.00 -11.14
N PHE A 12 -17.43 -0.01 -11.42
CA PHE A 12 -16.28 0.08 -12.30
C PHE A 12 -16.45 -0.83 -13.53
N PRO A 13 -15.87 -0.47 -14.68
CA PRO A 13 -15.71 -1.40 -15.78
C PRO A 13 -14.81 -2.59 -15.37
N PRO A 14 -14.92 -3.74 -16.05
CA PRO A 14 -14.00 -4.86 -15.83
C PRO A 14 -12.52 -4.46 -16.03
N PRO A 15 -11.60 -4.80 -15.09
CA PRO A 15 -10.19 -4.43 -15.19
C PRO A 15 -9.47 -5.00 -16.43
N GLU A 16 -10.01 -6.06 -17.05
CA GLU A 16 -9.50 -6.63 -18.29
C GLU A 16 -9.56 -5.64 -19.47
N LEU A 17 -10.42 -4.62 -19.37
CA LEU A 17 -10.59 -3.59 -20.38
C LEU A 17 -9.62 -2.42 -20.25
N SER A 18 -8.73 -2.40 -19.24
CA SER A 18 -7.74 -1.32 -19.12
C SER A 18 -6.78 -1.29 -20.30
N GLY A 19 -6.23 -0.10 -20.58
CA GLY A 19 -5.13 0.09 -21.52
C GLY A 19 -3.89 -0.76 -21.17
N SER A 20 -2.95 -0.82 -22.11
CA SER A 20 -1.67 -1.54 -21.93
C SER A 20 -0.81 -0.97 -20.79
N ASP A 21 -1.01 0.29 -20.46
CA ASP A 21 -0.43 1.00 -19.34
C ASP A 21 -1.19 0.78 -18.01
N GLY A 22 -2.39 0.21 -18.08
CA GLY A 22 -3.26 -0.05 -16.95
C GLY A 22 -4.37 0.99 -16.74
N LEU A 23 -4.41 2.09 -17.50
CA LEU A 23 -5.46 3.09 -17.32
C LEU A 23 -6.83 2.51 -17.69
N LEU A 24 -7.78 2.55 -16.75
CA LEU A 24 -9.12 2.02 -16.92
C LEU A 24 -10.17 3.13 -17.06
N ALA A 25 -10.22 4.04 -16.09
CA ALA A 25 -11.31 4.99 -15.99
C ALA A 25 -10.87 6.32 -15.39
N ILE A 26 -11.69 7.35 -15.59
CA ILE A 26 -11.55 8.69 -15.01
C ILE A 26 -12.85 9.16 -14.35
N GLY A 27 -12.74 10.09 -13.41
CA GLY A 27 -13.85 10.70 -12.69
C GLY A 27 -14.37 9.85 -11.52
N GLY A 28 -15.61 10.11 -11.12
CA GLY A 28 -16.17 9.57 -9.89
C GLY A 28 -15.80 10.42 -8.67
N ASP A 29 -15.47 9.76 -7.57
CA ASP A 29 -15.20 10.37 -6.26
C ASP A 29 -14.19 9.50 -5.49
N LEU A 30 -13.72 9.97 -4.33
CA LEU A 30 -12.85 9.19 -3.43
C LEU A 30 -13.61 8.70 -2.18
N SER A 31 -14.91 8.44 -2.33
CA SER A 31 -15.70 7.89 -1.23
C SER A 31 -15.14 6.54 -0.77
N THR A 32 -15.28 6.25 0.53
CA THR A 32 -14.84 4.98 1.12
C THR A 32 -15.41 3.79 0.37
N GLU A 33 -16.70 3.82 0.03
CA GLU A 33 -17.38 2.76 -0.71
C GLU A 33 -16.76 2.54 -2.10
N ARG A 34 -16.40 3.61 -2.81
CA ARG A 34 -15.81 3.51 -4.15
C ARG A 34 -14.39 3.01 -4.11
N LEU A 35 -13.58 3.50 -3.16
CA LEU A 35 -12.22 3.00 -2.97
C LEU A 35 -12.23 1.51 -2.63
N LEU A 36 -13.09 1.08 -1.70
CA LEU A 36 -13.23 -0.33 -1.35
C LEU A 36 -13.68 -1.17 -2.55
N LEU A 37 -14.61 -0.68 -3.37
CA LEU A 37 -14.99 -1.36 -4.62
C LEU A 37 -13.80 -1.46 -5.58
N ALA A 38 -13.05 -0.37 -5.77
CA ALA A 38 -11.87 -0.35 -6.64
C ALA A 38 -10.86 -1.41 -6.21
N TYR A 39 -10.45 -1.42 -4.94
CA TYR A 39 -9.49 -2.41 -4.43
C TYR A 39 -10.00 -3.85 -4.53
N ARG A 40 -11.30 -4.10 -4.28
CA ARG A 40 -11.91 -5.42 -4.47
C ARG A 40 -11.83 -5.90 -5.93
N MET A 41 -11.82 -4.97 -6.87
CA MET A 41 -11.67 -5.24 -8.30
C MET A 41 -10.21 -5.20 -8.78
N GLY A 42 -9.24 -4.98 -7.88
CA GLY A 42 -7.82 -4.86 -8.25
C GLY A 42 -7.47 -3.52 -8.91
N ILE A 43 -8.29 -2.50 -8.70
CA ILE A 43 -8.16 -1.15 -9.23
C ILE A 43 -7.68 -0.22 -8.10
N PHE A 44 -6.84 0.76 -8.42
CA PHE A 44 -6.41 1.79 -7.46
C PHE A 44 -6.45 3.19 -8.09
N PRO A 45 -6.69 4.24 -7.29
CA PRO A 45 -6.61 5.62 -7.75
C PRO A 45 -5.15 6.08 -7.86
N TRP A 46 -4.79 6.80 -8.92
CA TRP A 46 -3.48 7.43 -9.03
C TRP A 46 -3.53 8.58 -10.03
N PHE A 47 -3.39 9.82 -9.58
CA PHE A 47 -3.51 11.03 -10.40
C PHE A 47 -2.79 12.19 -9.71
N SER A 48 -2.41 13.21 -10.47
CA SER A 48 -1.81 14.46 -9.97
C SER A 48 -2.90 15.49 -9.65
N ASP A 49 -2.61 16.51 -8.84
CA ASP A 49 -3.62 17.50 -8.41
C ASP A 49 -4.32 18.25 -9.55
N ASP A 50 -3.68 18.37 -10.72
CA ASP A 50 -4.22 19.00 -11.93
C ASP A 50 -4.94 18.02 -12.87
N GLU A 51 -4.98 16.73 -12.51
CA GLU A 51 -5.63 15.68 -13.28
C GLU A 51 -6.99 15.29 -12.66
N PRO A 52 -7.97 14.86 -13.46
CA PRO A 52 -9.17 14.23 -12.89
C PRO A 52 -8.78 12.95 -12.16
N ILE A 53 -9.60 12.48 -11.21
CA ILE A 53 -9.38 11.17 -10.55
C ILE A 53 -9.20 10.10 -11.64
N MET A 54 -8.07 9.40 -11.64
CA MET A 54 -7.76 8.32 -12.59
C MET A 54 -7.65 6.98 -11.86
N TRP A 55 -8.13 5.93 -12.50
CA TRP A 55 -8.23 4.59 -11.93
C TRP A 55 -7.48 3.57 -12.78
N TRP A 56 -6.63 2.77 -12.14
CA TRP A 56 -5.63 1.95 -12.81
C TRP A 56 -5.72 0.48 -12.41
N SER A 57 -5.43 -0.40 -13.36
CA SER A 57 -5.23 -1.83 -13.17
C SER A 57 -4.19 -2.37 -14.18
N PRO A 58 -2.89 -2.18 -13.91
CA PRO A 58 -1.79 -2.54 -14.82
C PRO A 58 -1.66 -4.03 -15.07
N ASP A 59 -1.05 -4.36 -16.21
CA ASP A 59 -0.63 -5.71 -16.60
C ASP A 59 0.79 -5.64 -17.21
N PRO A 60 1.82 -6.25 -16.58
CA PRO A 60 1.76 -7.09 -15.38
C PRO A 60 1.53 -6.29 -14.08
N ARG A 61 1.20 -7.03 -13.01
CA ARG A 61 1.08 -6.51 -11.64
C ARG A 61 2.26 -6.95 -10.78
N LEU A 62 2.86 -6.03 -10.02
CA LEU A 62 3.93 -6.37 -9.08
C LEU A 62 3.32 -6.83 -7.75
N VAL A 63 3.73 -8.01 -7.26
CA VAL A 63 3.28 -8.55 -5.97
C VAL A 63 4.46 -9.07 -5.15
N LEU A 64 4.30 -9.09 -3.83
CA LEU A 64 5.15 -9.84 -2.91
C LEU A 64 4.30 -10.84 -2.13
N TYR A 65 4.67 -12.12 -2.19
CA TYR A 65 4.11 -13.12 -1.29
C TYR A 65 4.86 -13.02 0.04
N PRO A 66 4.19 -12.94 1.20
CA PRO A 66 4.89 -12.76 2.46
C PRO A 66 5.99 -13.81 2.69
N GLN A 67 5.73 -15.08 2.32
CA GLN A 67 6.70 -16.18 2.45
C GLN A 67 7.94 -16.03 1.57
N ASP A 68 7.86 -15.26 0.49
CA ASP A 68 8.98 -15.03 -0.43
C ASP A 68 9.90 -13.87 0.01
N LEU A 69 9.64 -13.26 1.18
CA LEU A 69 10.42 -12.13 1.69
C LEU A 69 11.92 -12.47 1.80
N ARG A 70 12.73 -11.68 1.11
CA ARG A 70 14.19 -11.74 1.18
C ARG A 70 14.73 -10.52 1.92
N VAL A 71 15.29 -10.75 3.10
CA VAL A 71 15.93 -9.68 3.88
C VAL A 71 17.45 -9.66 3.61
N PRO A 72 18.00 -8.59 2.99
CA PRO A 72 19.44 -8.48 2.76
C PRO A 72 20.25 -8.56 4.07
N LYS A 73 21.42 -9.22 4.02
CA LYS A 73 22.29 -9.40 5.20
C LYS A 73 22.65 -8.08 5.90
N SER A 74 22.89 -7.01 5.15
CA SER A 74 23.19 -5.68 5.69
C SER A 74 22.02 -5.11 6.49
N LEU A 75 20.78 -5.35 6.05
CA LEU A 75 19.60 -4.88 6.74
C LEU A 75 19.28 -5.71 7.99
N LYS A 76 19.53 -7.03 7.97
CA LYS A 76 19.49 -7.87 9.19
C LYS A 76 20.40 -7.31 10.28
N LYS A 77 21.62 -6.87 9.92
CA LYS A 77 22.53 -6.24 10.88
C LYS A 77 21.96 -4.95 11.47
N VAL A 78 21.23 -4.16 10.69
CA VAL A 78 20.59 -2.93 11.17
C VAL A 78 19.45 -3.25 12.14
N ILE A 79 18.58 -4.21 11.78
CA ILE A 79 17.48 -4.68 12.63
C ILE A 79 18.02 -5.21 13.97
N ASN A 80 19.07 -6.03 13.95
CA ASN A 80 19.66 -6.63 15.14
C ASN A 80 20.33 -5.60 16.08
N LYS A 81 20.62 -4.37 15.63
CA LYS A 81 21.09 -3.30 16.52
C LYS A 81 19.98 -2.75 17.41
N ASN A 82 18.72 -3.02 17.06
CA ASN A 82 17.54 -2.63 17.83
C ASN A 82 17.46 -1.14 18.16
N ILE A 83 17.89 -0.29 17.21
CA ILE A 83 17.94 1.18 17.38
C ILE A 83 16.62 1.87 17.00
N PHE A 84 15.76 1.17 16.25
CA PHE A 84 14.49 1.67 15.80
C PHE A 84 13.39 1.06 16.63
N LYS A 85 12.36 1.83 17.00
CA LYS A 85 11.09 1.33 17.54
C LYS A 85 10.07 1.21 16.42
N VAL A 86 9.30 0.12 16.38
CA VAL A 86 8.23 -0.07 15.38
C VAL A 86 6.86 -0.03 16.06
N THR A 87 5.90 0.69 15.46
CA THR A 87 4.49 0.67 15.87
C THR A 87 3.57 0.45 14.67
N ILE A 88 2.32 0.14 14.94
CA ILE A 88 1.26 -0.02 13.94
C ILE A 88 0.09 0.87 14.34
N ASP A 89 -0.50 1.55 13.35
CA ASP A 89 -1.69 2.39 13.48
C ASP A 89 -1.58 3.45 14.59
N LEU A 90 -0.37 3.90 14.91
CA LEU A 90 -0.16 4.92 15.94
C LEU A 90 -0.28 6.33 15.37
N SER A 91 0.09 6.54 14.10
CA SER A 91 0.21 7.88 13.52
C SER A 91 -0.09 7.90 12.02
N PHE A 92 -1.20 7.29 11.60
CA PHE A 92 -1.57 7.12 10.19
C PHE A 92 -1.56 8.43 9.39
N GLU A 93 -2.26 9.47 9.88
CA GLU A 93 -2.32 10.79 9.21
C GLU A 93 -0.91 11.41 9.05
N GLN A 94 -0.04 11.23 10.04
CA GLN A 94 1.33 11.70 9.97
C GLN A 94 2.14 10.92 8.92
N ILE A 95 1.95 9.60 8.83
CA ILE A 95 2.61 8.76 7.83
C ILE A 95 2.26 9.20 6.41
N ILE A 96 0.97 9.35 6.10
CA ILE A 96 0.53 9.71 4.74
C ILE A 96 0.96 11.13 4.37
N SER A 97 0.88 12.08 5.31
CA SER A 97 1.37 13.46 5.12
C SER A 97 2.87 13.49 4.82
N LEU A 98 3.67 12.67 5.53
CA LEU A 98 5.11 12.58 5.30
C LEU A 98 5.47 11.88 3.99
N CYS A 99 4.64 10.95 3.51
CA CYS A 99 4.78 10.38 2.17
C CYS A 99 4.61 11.46 1.09
N ALA A 100 3.62 12.35 1.23
CA ALA A 100 3.43 13.48 0.32
C ALA A 100 4.62 14.45 0.36
N GLN A 101 4.98 14.91 1.57
CA GLN A 101 6.06 15.89 1.76
C GLN A 101 7.42 15.39 1.26
N THR A 102 7.75 14.11 1.50
CA THR A 102 9.05 13.55 1.10
C THR A 102 9.23 13.51 -0.41
N ARG A 103 8.14 13.34 -1.19
CA ARG A 103 8.18 13.41 -2.66
C ARG A 103 8.44 14.84 -3.14
N LEU A 104 7.71 15.80 -2.58
CA LEU A 104 7.89 17.22 -2.88
C LEU A 104 9.33 17.69 -2.58
N GLN A 105 9.90 17.28 -1.44
CA GLN A 105 11.30 17.60 -1.08
C GLN A 105 12.33 17.03 -2.07
N LYS A 106 11.97 15.98 -2.81
CA LYS A 106 12.81 15.38 -3.86
C LYS A 106 12.53 15.96 -5.25
N ASN A 107 11.69 17.00 -5.35
CA ASN A 107 11.18 17.54 -6.61
C ASN A 107 10.50 16.48 -7.48
N GLU A 108 9.84 15.50 -6.85
CA GLU A 108 9.00 14.52 -7.53
C GLU A 108 7.54 14.99 -7.49
N ALA A 109 6.77 14.71 -8.55
CA ALA A 109 5.33 14.89 -8.53
C ALA A 109 4.71 14.04 -7.40
N THR A 110 3.72 14.60 -6.71
CA THR A 110 2.95 13.90 -5.68
C THR A 110 1.52 13.72 -6.16
N TRP A 111 1.00 12.52 -5.95
CA TRP A 111 -0.42 12.19 -6.13
C TRP A 111 -1.20 12.26 -4.81
N LEU A 112 -0.50 12.59 -3.72
CA LEU A 112 -1.04 12.69 -2.37
C LEU A 112 -1.40 14.15 -2.07
N GLY A 113 -2.38 14.68 -2.81
CA GLY A 113 -3.06 15.92 -2.48
C GLY A 113 -3.97 15.78 -1.26
N GLU A 114 -4.61 16.88 -0.85
CA GLU A 114 -5.48 16.94 0.33
C GLU A 114 -6.63 15.92 0.26
N ASP A 115 -7.34 15.84 -0.87
CA ASP A 115 -8.46 14.90 -1.07
C ASP A 115 -8.05 13.43 -0.91
N MET A 116 -6.86 13.08 -1.39
CA MET A 116 -6.33 11.72 -1.27
C MET A 116 -5.95 11.42 0.19
N ILE A 117 -5.31 12.37 0.88
CA ILE A 117 -4.99 12.23 2.31
C ILE A 117 -6.27 12.00 3.11
N GLU A 118 -7.28 12.84 2.93
CA GLU A 118 -8.57 12.72 3.60
C GLU A 118 -9.23 11.37 3.32
N ALA A 119 -9.25 10.93 2.05
CA ALA A 119 -9.85 9.67 1.67
C ALA A 119 -9.20 8.45 2.34
N TYR A 120 -7.87 8.43 2.45
CA TYR A 120 -7.17 7.34 3.16
C TYR A 120 -7.30 7.44 4.68
N CYS A 121 -7.38 8.64 5.26
CA CYS A 121 -7.71 8.81 6.67
C CYS A 121 -9.11 8.27 6.98
N ASN A 122 -10.10 8.54 6.12
CA ASN A 122 -11.44 7.96 6.23
C ASN A 122 -11.41 6.42 6.15
N LEU A 123 -10.59 5.85 5.26
CA LEU A 123 -10.38 4.40 5.20
C LEU A 123 -9.71 3.84 6.47
N HIS A 124 -8.79 4.59 7.08
CA HIS A 124 -8.14 4.21 8.32
C HIS A 124 -9.13 4.19 9.48
N GLU A 125 -9.94 5.24 9.63
CA GLU A 125 -11.01 5.31 10.63
C GLU A 125 -12.04 4.20 10.47
N ALA A 126 -12.36 3.85 9.22
CA ALA A 126 -13.22 2.72 8.88
C ALA A 126 -12.56 1.34 9.10
N GLY A 127 -11.26 1.30 9.46
CA GLY A 127 -10.53 0.08 9.80
C GLY A 127 -10.02 -0.72 8.60
N TYR A 128 -9.87 -0.07 7.44
CA TYR A 128 -9.38 -0.67 6.20
C TYR A 128 -7.97 -0.23 5.82
N ALA A 129 -7.55 0.98 6.19
CA ALA A 129 -6.19 1.44 5.94
C ALA A 129 -5.35 1.35 7.23
N HIS A 130 -4.10 0.92 7.08
CA HIS A 130 -3.20 0.69 8.19
C HIS A 130 -1.81 1.24 7.91
N SER A 131 -1.11 1.66 8.96
CA SER A 131 0.23 2.19 8.89
C SER A 131 1.22 1.40 9.75
N VAL A 132 2.49 1.44 9.33
CA VAL A 132 3.62 0.97 10.13
C VAL A 132 4.58 2.13 10.30
N GLU A 133 4.79 2.53 11.55
CA GLU A 133 5.67 3.64 11.91
C GLU A 133 7.00 3.12 12.44
N VAL A 134 8.09 3.80 12.07
CA VAL A 134 9.44 3.52 12.57
C VAL A 134 9.99 4.77 13.22
N TRP A 135 10.34 4.66 14.50
CA TRP A 135 10.82 5.74 15.34
C TRP A 135 12.31 5.58 15.64
N TYR A 136 13.05 6.68 15.68
CA TYR A 136 14.45 6.74 16.10
C TYR A 136 14.60 7.88 17.10
N GLU A 137 15.06 7.58 18.33
CA GLU A 137 15.23 8.57 19.40
C GLU A 137 13.97 9.39 19.70
N GLY A 138 12.79 8.78 19.56
CA GLY A 138 11.49 9.43 19.80
C GLY A 138 10.88 10.13 18.57
N GLU A 139 11.64 10.29 17.49
CA GLU A 139 11.22 10.96 16.27
C GLU A 139 10.81 9.97 15.18
N LEU A 140 9.83 10.36 14.36
CA LEU A 140 9.36 9.53 13.27
C LEU A 140 10.39 9.49 12.12
N ALA A 141 11.05 8.35 12.00
CA ALA A 141 12.23 8.13 11.16
C ALA A 141 11.88 7.60 9.76
N GLY A 142 10.73 6.96 9.62
CA GLY A 142 10.20 6.43 8.37
C GLY A 142 8.93 5.63 8.61
N GLY A 143 8.32 5.16 7.54
CA GLY A 143 7.13 4.33 7.65
C GLY A 143 6.45 4.14 6.31
N LEU A 144 5.33 3.43 6.35
CA LEU A 144 4.51 3.12 5.19
C LEU A 144 3.04 2.99 5.61
N TYR A 145 2.16 3.03 4.62
CA TYR A 145 0.76 2.71 4.82
C TYR A 145 0.21 1.91 3.64
N GLY A 146 -0.96 1.32 3.85
CA GLY A 146 -1.67 0.57 2.82
C GLY A 146 -3.08 0.18 3.24
N VAL A 147 -3.78 -0.50 2.34
CA VAL A 147 -5.17 -0.96 2.56
C VAL A 147 -5.19 -2.46 2.77
N SER A 148 -6.00 -2.95 3.71
CA SER A 148 -6.23 -4.36 3.98
C SER A 148 -7.65 -4.76 3.57
N LEU A 149 -7.76 -5.77 2.69
CA LEU A 149 -9.04 -6.40 2.37
C LEU A 149 -8.90 -7.91 2.26
N GLY A 150 -9.71 -8.63 3.03
CA GLY A 150 -9.56 -10.07 3.23
C GLY A 150 -8.12 -10.41 3.65
N LYS A 151 -7.44 -11.22 2.85
CA LYS A 151 -6.04 -11.61 3.02
C LYS A 151 -5.06 -10.95 2.03
N CYS A 152 -5.46 -9.85 1.40
CA CYS A 152 -4.61 -9.04 0.54
C CYS A 152 -4.27 -7.70 1.23
N PHE A 153 -3.01 -7.29 1.18
CA PHE A 153 -2.57 -5.97 1.61
C PHE A 153 -2.08 -5.17 0.41
N PHE A 154 -2.64 -3.98 0.19
CA PHE A 154 -2.28 -3.08 -0.90
C PHE A 154 -1.34 -2.02 -0.36
N GLY A 155 -0.04 -2.13 -0.67
CA GLY A 155 0.95 -1.17 -0.17
C GLY A 155 0.89 0.12 -0.96
N GLU A 156 0.55 1.25 -0.34
CA GLU A 156 0.31 2.50 -1.08
C GLU A 156 1.57 3.33 -1.25
N SER A 157 2.18 3.73 -0.14
CA SER A 157 3.38 4.56 -0.17
C SER A 157 4.21 4.39 1.09
N MET A 158 5.44 4.87 1.02
CA MET A 158 6.38 4.88 2.13
C MET A 158 7.27 6.12 2.07
N PHE A 159 7.80 6.52 3.21
CA PHE A 159 8.80 7.56 3.29
C PHE A 159 9.94 7.17 4.24
N THR A 160 11.05 7.88 4.11
CA THR A 160 12.25 7.65 4.92
C THR A 160 12.92 8.99 5.21
N ARG A 161 13.20 9.24 6.49
CA ARG A 161 14.02 10.38 6.95
C ARG A 161 15.38 9.89 7.44
N ILE A 162 15.39 8.79 8.20
CA ILE A 162 16.62 8.10 8.61
C ILE A 162 16.88 6.91 7.70
N SER A 163 18.16 6.68 7.41
CA SER A 163 18.60 5.57 6.56
C SER A 163 18.08 4.22 7.09
N ASN A 164 17.51 3.42 6.19
CA ASN A 164 16.91 2.10 6.43
C ASN A 164 15.58 2.09 7.20
N ALA A 165 15.06 3.21 7.71
CA ALA A 165 13.81 3.22 8.48
C ALA A 165 12.62 2.68 7.66
N SER A 166 12.42 3.15 6.43
CA SER A 166 11.38 2.61 5.51
C SER A 166 11.51 1.11 5.22
N LYS A 167 12.74 0.59 5.10
CA LYS A 167 12.98 -0.84 4.88
C LYS A 167 12.69 -1.66 6.13
N VAL A 168 12.96 -1.12 7.32
CA VAL A 168 12.58 -1.72 8.60
C VAL A 168 11.05 -1.75 8.71
N ALA A 169 10.37 -0.66 8.36
CA ALA A 169 8.90 -0.60 8.32
C ALA A 169 8.32 -1.67 7.38
N PHE A 170 8.90 -1.80 6.18
CA PHE A 170 8.50 -2.79 5.20
C PHE A 170 8.67 -4.22 5.71
N ILE A 171 9.82 -4.57 6.29
CA ILE A 171 10.03 -5.91 6.84
C ILE A 171 9.07 -6.17 7.99
N ALA A 172 8.89 -5.21 8.91
CA ALA A 172 7.96 -5.36 10.01
C ALA A 172 6.52 -5.59 9.54
N LEU A 173 6.08 -4.86 8.51
CA LEU A 173 4.80 -5.09 7.84
C LEU A 173 4.72 -6.55 7.34
N VAL A 174 5.69 -6.99 6.54
CA VAL A 174 5.62 -8.33 5.93
C VAL A 174 5.63 -9.43 6.98
N GLU A 175 6.44 -9.31 8.03
CA GLU A 175 6.43 -10.27 9.15
C GLU A 175 5.09 -10.25 9.90
N HIS A 176 4.50 -9.07 10.14
CA HIS A 176 3.17 -8.96 10.72
C HIS A 176 2.11 -9.67 9.85
N LEU A 177 2.12 -9.42 8.54
CA LEU A 177 1.21 -10.05 7.58
C LEU A 177 1.38 -11.58 7.52
N LYS A 178 2.60 -12.11 7.67
CA LYS A 178 2.83 -13.56 7.80
C LYS A 178 2.13 -14.13 9.02
N THR A 179 2.24 -13.48 10.19
CA THR A 179 1.55 -13.95 11.41
C THR A 179 0.02 -13.96 11.26
N LEU A 180 -0.50 -13.03 10.45
CA LEU A 180 -1.92 -12.95 10.12
C LEU A 180 -2.34 -13.86 8.95
N SER A 181 -1.41 -14.61 8.37
CA SER A 181 -1.63 -15.50 7.23
C SER A 181 -2.26 -14.80 6.02
N PHE A 182 -1.73 -13.63 5.67
CA PHE A 182 -2.04 -12.95 4.40
C PHE A 182 -1.44 -13.72 3.22
N ASP A 183 -2.16 -13.68 2.10
CA ASP A 183 -1.81 -14.45 0.90
C ASP A 183 -0.85 -13.67 0.01
N LEU A 184 -1.08 -12.36 -0.16
CA LEU A 184 -0.22 -11.48 -0.97
C LEU A 184 -0.22 -10.02 -0.50
N ILE A 185 0.85 -9.34 -0.89
CA ILE A 185 0.98 -7.88 -0.87
C ILE A 185 0.96 -7.40 -2.31
N ASP A 186 -0.01 -6.56 -2.66
CA ASP A 186 -0.02 -5.83 -3.93
C ASP A 186 0.93 -4.64 -3.83
N CYS A 187 1.87 -4.56 -4.78
CA CYS A 187 2.84 -3.48 -4.90
C CYS A 187 2.58 -2.64 -6.16
N GLN A 188 1.43 -2.83 -6.81
CA GLN A 188 0.93 -2.11 -7.96
C GLN A 188 1.95 -2.08 -9.11
N LEU A 189 2.73 -1.00 -9.20
CA LEU A 189 3.67 -0.73 -10.27
C LEU A 189 5.07 -1.29 -9.97
N LYS A 190 5.78 -1.62 -11.05
CA LYS A 190 7.13 -2.17 -10.98
C LYS A 190 8.08 -1.19 -10.27
N THR A 191 8.74 -1.68 -9.22
CA THR A 191 9.91 -1.03 -8.64
C THR A 191 11.06 -2.02 -8.50
N GLU A 192 12.24 -1.68 -9.04
CA GLU A 192 13.45 -2.52 -8.89
C GLU A 192 13.86 -2.67 -7.42
N HIS A 193 13.44 -1.74 -6.58
CA HIS A 193 13.67 -1.80 -5.13
C HIS A 193 13.00 -3.02 -4.50
N LEU A 194 11.71 -3.24 -4.76
CA LEU A 194 10.94 -4.32 -4.13
C LEU A 194 11.32 -5.70 -4.65
N LYS A 195 11.81 -5.80 -5.90
CA LYS A 195 12.33 -7.07 -6.44
C LYS A 195 13.48 -7.64 -5.60
N ARG A 196 14.32 -6.78 -5.01
CA ARG A 196 15.40 -7.20 -4.10
C ARG A 196 14.88 -7.87 -2.82
N PHE A 197 13.64 -7.57 -2.44
CA PHE A 197 12.95 -8.16 -1.30
C PHE A 197 12.11 -9.39 -1.65
N GLY A 198 12.13 -9.84 -2.92
CA GLY A 198 11.38 -11.02 -3.37
C GLY A 198 10.11 -10.71 -4.16
N ALA A 199 9.79 -9.43 -4.40
CA ALA A 199 8.64 -9.09 -5.23
C ALA A 199 8.86 -9.55 -6.67
N ARG A 200 7.77 -9.93 -7.35
CA ARG A 200 7.77 -10.39 -8.73
C ARG A 200 6.54 -9.92 -9.49
N GLU A 201 6.70 -9.77 -10.79
CA GLU A 201 5.61 -9.43 -11.69
C GLU A 201 4.82 -10.69 -12.03
N ILE A 202 3.50 -10.60 -11.99
CA ILE A 202 2.58 -11.65 -12.43
C ILE A 202 1.58 -11.04 -13.43
N PRO A 203 1.01 -11.83 -14.37
CA PRO A 203 -0.05 -11.33 -15.23
C PRO A 203 -1.25 -10.84 -14.40
N ARG A 204 -1.90 -9.76 -14.83
CA ARG A 204 -3.08 -9.19 -14.17
C ARG A 204 -4.16 -10.25 -13.94
N SER A 205 -4.38 -11.15 -14.90
CA SER A 205 -5.35 -12.25 -14.77
C SER A 205 -5.04 -13.20 -13.60
N ILE A 206 -3.76 -13.46 -13.33
CA ILE A 206 -3.34 -14.26 -12.17
C ILE A 206 -3.54 -13.47 -10.88
N PHE A 207 -3.18 -12.18 -10.87
CA PHE A 207 -3.42 -11.30 -9.72
C PHE A 207 -4.91 -11.24 -9.35
N LEU A 208 -5.80 -10.96 -10.31
CA LEU A 208 -7.24 -10.87 -10.06
C LEU A 208 -7.83 -12.19 -9.55
N LYS A 209 -7.33 -13.33 -10.05
CA LYS A 209 -7.71 -14.65 -9.53
C LYS A 209 -7.31 -14.82 -8.06
N GLN A 210 -6.07 -14.48 -7.70
CA GLN A 210 -5.58 -14.59 -6.32
C GLN A 210 -6.26 -13.60 -5.38
N LEU A 211 -6.53 -12.38 -5.85
CA LEU A 211 -7.28 -11.37 -5.13
C LEU A 211 -8.68 -11.87 -4.79
N ASN A 212 -9.41 -12.40 -5.78
CA ASN A 212 -10.75 -12.94 -5.56
C ASN A 212 -10.79 -14.07 -4.52
N GLU A 213 -9.77 -14.94 -4.50
CA GLU A 213 -9.64 -15.96 -3.45
C GLU A 213 -9.34 -15.34 -2.08
N SER A 214 -8.42 -14.36 -2.02
CA SER A 214 -8.03 -13.68 -0.78
C SER A 214 -9.20 -12.91 -0.14
N LEU A 215 -10.09 -12.35 -0.96
CA LEU A 215 -11.26 -11.58 -0.54
C LEU A 215 -12.40 -12.44 0.05
N LYS A 216 -12.33 -13.78 -0.08
CA LYS A 216 -13.29 -14.69 0.59
C LYS A 216 -13.07 -14.74 2.11
N ALA A 217 -11.87 -14.41 2.57
CA ALA A 217 -11.58 -14.28 3.99
C ALA A 217 -12.14 -12.95 4.53
N PRO A 218 -12.53 -12.87 5.82
CA PRO A 218 -12.94 -11.62 6.43
C PRO A 218 -11.77 -10.62 6.47
N THR A 219 -12.06 -9.33 6.21
CA THR A 219 -11.09 -8.25 6.40
C THR A 219 -10.70 -8.15 7.86
N LYS A 220 -9.39 -8.06 8.13
CA LYS A 220 -8.84 -7.89 9.48
C LYS A 220 -8.66 -6.41 9.77
N ASN A 221 -9.29 -5.92 10.83
CA ASN A 221 -9.02 -4.60 11.40
C ASN A 221 -7.87 -4.74 12.42
N TRP A 222 -6.83 -3.90 12.30
CA TRP A 222 -5.61 -3.98 13.11
C TRP A 222 -5.64 -3.13 14.40
N SER A 223 -6.78 -2.52 14.73
CA SER A 223 -6.95 -1.63 15.89
C SER A 223 -6.53 -2.21 17.26
N SER A 224 -6.41 -3.54 17.37
CA SER A 224 -5.90 -4.24 18.56
C SER A 224 -4.37 -4.42 18.61
N SER A 225 -3.62 -4.07 17.57
CA SER A 225 -2.21 -4.46 17.35
C SER A 225 -1.22 -3.28 17.47
N ARG A 226 -1.43 -2.36 18.43
CA ARG A 226 -0.73 -1.05 18.47
C ARG A 226 0.79 -1.09 18.70
N VAL A 227 1.36 -2.23 19.09
CA VAL A 227 2.82 -2.39 19.30
C VAL A 227 3.29 -3.74 18.77
N VAL A 228 4.22 -3.74 17.82
CA VAL A 228 4.92 -4.94 17.36
C VAL A 228 6.23 -5.06 18.13
N ASN A 229 6.36 -6.10 18.96
CA ASN A 229 7.63 -6.36 19.65
C ASN A 229 8.71 -6.76 18.62
N HIS A 230 9.91 -6.19 18.74
CA HIS A 230 11.05 -6.49 17.87
C HIS A 230 11.47 -7.96 17.86
N SER A 231 11.08 -8.74 18.87
CA SER A 231 11.31 -10.18 18.95
C SER A 231 10.60 -10.99 17.85
N THR A 232 9.78 -10.34 17.02
CA THR A 232 9.04 -10.94 15.90
C THR A 232 9.58 -10.54 14.51
N ILE A 233 10.67 -9.75 14.44
CA ILE A 233 11.30 -9.24 13.20
C ILE A 233 12.68 -9.89 12.98
#